data_AF-A0A1B8V7L2-F1
#
_entry.id   AF-A0A1B8V7L2-F1
#
_cell.length_a   1.000
_cell.length_b   1.000
_cell.length_c   1.000
_cell.angle_alpha   90.00
_cell.angle_beta   90.00
_cell.angle_gamma   90.00
#
_symmetry.space_group_name_H-M   'P 1'
#
loop_
_entity.id
_entity.type
_entity.pdbx_description
1 polymer ?
#
loop_
_entity_poly.entity_id
_entity_poly.type
_entity_poly.pdbx_seq_one_letter_code
_entity_poly.pdbx_strand_id
1 'polypeptide(L)'
;MRPVLAEAVVNQCRIILVKDQGVYFLAERRERRPDGRLKTIAYAAGCNPDVDAFDDWWELARAAFGRDDFGEFFDPQESVFARILHSEDDLDVSATATHLSLQAVPSTPSGN
;
A
#
# COMPACT_ATOMS: atom_id res chain seq x y z
N MET A 1 -3.72 4.01 -4.62
CA MET A 1 -2.52 3.15 -4.81
C MET A 1 -1.86 3.27 -6.19
N ARG A 2 -2.63 3.34 -7.30
CA ARG A 2 -2.09 3.35 -8.69
C ARG A 2 -0.88 4.28 -8.94
N PRO A 3 -0.79 5.50 -8.37
CA PRO A 3 0.38 6.36 -8.56
C PRO A 3 1.70 5.72 -8.06
N VAL A 4 1.67 4.98 -6.94
CA VAL A 4 2.84 4.30 -6.38
C VAL A 4 3.30 3.17 -7.31
N LEU A 5 2.35 2.38 -7.81
CA LEU A 5 2.62 1.28 -8.73
C LEU A 5 3.16 1.79 -10.06
N ALA A 6 2.53 2.82 -10.64
CA ALA A 6 3.00 3.44 -11.87
C ALA A 6 4.43 3.99 -11.71
N GLU A 7 4.73 4.65 -10.59
CA GLU A 7 6.08 5.13 -10.29
C GLU A 7 7.09 3.98 -10.16
N ALA A 8 6.73 2.91 -9.46
CA ALA A 8 7.59 1.74 -9.33
C ALA A 8 7.85 1.04 -10.68
N VAL A 9 6.83 0.91 -11.53
CA VAL A 9 6.97 0.35 -12.89
C VAL A 9 7.85 1.24 -13.77
N VAL A 10 7.60 2.56 -13.77
CA VAL A 10 8.39 3.53 -14.55
C VAL A 10 9.86 3.53 -14.13
N ASN A 11 10.11 3.47 -12.82
CA ASN A 11 11.48 3.39 -12.30
C ASN A 11 12.08 1.98 -12.39
N GLN A 12 11.30 0.97 -12.78
CA GLN A 12 11.65 -0.45 -12.76
C GLN A 12 12.18 -0.92 -11.39
N CYS A 13 11.38 -0.71 -10.35
CA CYS A 13 11.75 -0.87 -8.95
C CYS A 13 10.71 -1.63 -8.17
N ARG A 14 11.08 -2.16 -7.02
CA ARG A 14 10.13 -2.82 -6.12
C ARG A 14 9.28 -1.77 -5.41
N ILE A 15 8.12 -2.19 -4.93
CA ILE A 15 7.37 -1.44 -3.92
C ILE A 15 7.64 -2.06 -2.56
N ILE A 16 7.53 -1.27 -1.50
CA ILE A 16 7.60 -1.76 -0.13
C ILE A 16 6.32 -1.40 0.61
N LEU A 17 5.73 -2.41 1.24
CA LEU A 17 4.67 -2.28 2.23
C LEU A 17 5.34 -2.05 3.57
N VAL A 18 5.07 -0.91 4.19
CA VAL A 18 5.57 -0.57 5.52
C VAL A 18 4.41 -0.47 6.49
N LYS A 19 4.58 -1.10 7.65
CA LYS A 19 3.77 -0.86 8.83
C LYS A 19 4.63 -0.20 9.89
N ASP A 20 4.28 1.03 10.23
CA ASP A 20 4.90 1.83 11.29
C ASP A 20 3.82 2.77 11.86
N GLN A 21 3.87 4.08 11.56
CA GLN A 21 2.76 5.01 11.79
C GLN A 21 1.70 4.89 10.69
N GLY A 22 0.92 3.82 10.76
CA GLY A 22 -0.05 3.42 9.75
C GLY A 22 0.52 2.36 8.82
N VAL A 23 -0.26 2.02 7.79
CA VAL A 23 0.09 1.00 6.80
C VAL A 23 0.09 1.64 5.43
N TYR A 24 1.22 1.59 4.73
CA TYR A 24 1.36 2.25 3.44
C TYR A 24 2.33 1.57 2.49
N PHE A 25 2.05 1.72 1.19
CA PHE A 25 2.95 1.34 0.12
C PHE A 25 3.76 2.54 -0.37
N LEU A 26 5.02 2.29 -0.74
CA LEU A 26 5.89 3.26 -1.40
C LEU A 26 6.83 2.58 -2.41
N ALA A 27 7.33 3.31 -3.39
CA ALA A 27 8.32 2.78 -4.34
C ALA A 27 9.74 2.79 -3.75
N GLU A 28 10.48 1.68 -3.91
CA GLU A 28 11.82 1.45 -3.37
C GLU A 28 12.84 2.48 -3.88
N ARG A 29 12.98 2.63 -5.22
CA ARG A 29 13.80 3.72 -5.74
C ARG A 29 12.99 4.98 -5.77
N ARG A 30 13.52 5.94 -5.02
CA ARG A 30 13.14 7.32 -5.12
C ARG A 30 13.90 7.92 -6.29
N GLU A 31 13.19 8.34 -7.31
CA GLU A 31 13.70 9.48 -8.04
C GLU A 31 13.57 10.69 -7.11
N ARG A 32 14.70 11.19 -6.61
CA ARG A 32 14.73 12.47 -5.90
C ARG A 32 14.42 13.52 -6.96
N ARG A 33 13.13 13.78 -7.18
CA ARG A 33 12.70 14.83 -8.09
C ARG A 33 13.45 16.11 -7.70
N PRO A 34 13.94 16.90 -8.68
CA PRO A 34 14.68 18.13 -8.41
C PRO A 34 13.90 19.12 -7.53
N ASP A 35 12.57 18.99 -7.48
CA ASP A 35 11.64 19.79 -6.68
C ASP A 35 11.57 19.37 -5.20
N GLY A 36 12.24 18.29 -4.80
CA GLY A 36 12.18 17.76 -3.44
C GLY A 36 10.81 17.19 -3.04
N ARG A 37 9.85 17.06 -3.96
CA ARG A 37 8.51 16.51 -3.65
C ARG A 37 8.66 15.08 -3.14
N LEU A 38 8.02 14.88 -2.00
CA LEU A 38 8.05 13.66 -1.21
C LEU A 38 7.47 12.47 -1.96
N LYS A 39 8.00 11.30 -1.57
CA LYS A 39 7.64 9.94 -1.97
C LYS A 39 6.15 9.82 -2.28
N THR A 40 5.80 9.28 -3.44
CA THR A 40 4.44 8.80 -3.67
C THR A 40 4.20 7.64 -2.70
N ILE A 41 3.35 7.91 -1.71
CA ILE A 41 2.91 6.93 -0.71
C ILE A 41 1.42 6.71 -0.86
N ALA A 42 0.99 5.47 -0.67
CA ALA A 42 -0.42 5.11 -0.65
C ALA A 42 -0.72 4.44 0.67
N TYR A 43 -1.45 5.13 1.55
CA TYR A 43 -1.97 4.57 2.78
C TYR A 43 -3.10 3.58 2.49
N ALA A 44 -3.18 2.54 3.30
CA ALA A 44 -4.33 1.65 3.34
C ALA A 44 -5.53 2.39 3.94
N ALA A 45 -6.73 2.05 3.47
CA ALA A 45 -7.97 2.65 3.94
C ALA A 45 -8.18 2.37 5.45
N GLY A 46 -8.46 3.40 6.24
CA GLY A 46 -8.61 3.29 7.69
C GLY A 46 -7.28 3.17 8.45
N CYS A 47 -6.15 3.19 7.74
CA CYS A 47 -4.80 3.09 8.31
C CYS A 47 -3.97 4.37 8.07
N ASN A 48 -4.63 5.52 7.86
CA ASN A 48 -3.98 6.78 7.55
C ASN A 48 -3.97 7.72 8.76
N PRO A 49 -2.82 8.00 9.39
CA PRO A 49 -2.75 8.89 10.55
C PRO A 49 -3.12 10.35 10.27
N ASP A 50 -3.11 10.78 9.00
CA ASP A 50 -3.48 12.15 8.62
C ASP A 50 -4.99 12.35 8.53
N VAL A 51 -5.77 11.26 8.41
CA VAL A 51 -7.22 11.29 8.15
C VAL A 51 -8.00 10.57 9.25
N ASP A 52 -7.52 9.42 9.67
CA ASP A 52 -8.17 8.55 10.65
C ASP A 52 -7.71 8.89 12.07
N ALA A 53 -8.59 8.72 13.06
CA ALA A 53 -8.24 8.94 14.46
C ALA A 53 -7.19 7.92 14.92
N PHE A 54 -6.33 8.34 15.85
CA PHE A 54 -5.22 7.51 16.32
C PHE A 54 -5.66 6.12 16.78
N ASP A 55 -6.68 6.05 17.63
CA ASP A 55 -7.18 4.78 18.16
C ASP A 55 -7.74 3.87 17.05
N ASP A 56 -8.45 4.44 16.08
CA ASP A 56 -9.07 3.69 14.98
C ASP A 56 -8.02 3.04 14.07
N TRP A 57 -7.09 3.85 13.54
CA TRP A 57 -6.08 3.31 12.62
C TRP A 57 -5.07 2.41 13.34
N TRP A 58 -4.76 2.72 14.60
CA TRP A 58 -3.85 1.92 15.41
C TRP A 58 -4.46 0.55 15.73
N GLU A 59 -5.73 0.50 16.14
CA GLU A 59 -6.42 -0.76 16.39
C GLU A 59 -6.62 -1.56 15.11
N LEU A 60 -6.96 -0.91 13.99
CA LEU A 60 -7.12 -1.58 12.70
C LEU A 60 -5.79 -2.17 12.20
N ALA A 61 -4.72 -1.37 12.19
CA ALA A 61 -3.38 -1.83 11.81
C ALA A 61 -2.90 -2.96 12.72
N ARG A 62 -3.20 -2.87 14.03
CA ARG A 62 -2.87 -3.90 15.01
C ARG A 62 -3.69 -5.17 14.82
N ALA A 63 -4.98 -5.06 14.50
CA ALA A 63 -5.85 -6.20 14.28
C ALA A 63 -5.50 -6.93 12.98
N ALA A 64 -5.18 -6.18 11.92
CA ALA A 64 -4.82 -6.74 10.62
C ALA A 64 -3.42 -7.33 10.58
N PHE A 65 -2.42 -6.62 11.13
CA PHE A 65 -1.00 -6.97 10.96
C PHE A 65 -0.26 -7.27 12.27
N GLY A 66 -0.94 -7.22 13.41
CA GLY A 66 -0.30 -7.40 14.71
C GLY A 66 0.44 -6.15 15.20
N ARG A 67 1.18 -6.27 16.30
CA ARG A 67 1.87 -5.14 16.94
C ARG A 67 3.23 -4.80 16.32
N ASP A 68 3.76 -5.67 15.48
CA ASP A 68 5.15 -5.60 15.00
C ASP A 68 5.29 -4.65 13.81
N ASP A 69 6.38 -3.89 13.76
CA ASP A 69 6.76 -3.09 12.61
C ASP A 69 7.39 -3.98 11.54
N PHE A 70 6.96 -3.83 10.29
CA PHE A 70 7.49 -4.65 9.21
C PHE A 70 7.57 -3.87 7.91
N GLY A 71 8.47 -4.34 7.04
CA GLY A 71 8.72 -3.80 5.71
C GLY A 71 8.89 -4.93 4.71
N GLU A 72 7.87 -5.20 3.90
CA GLU A 72 7.94 -6.26 2.87
C GLU A 72 8.04 -5.67 1.47
N PHE A 73 8.99 -6.20 0.69
CA PHE A 73 9.22 -5.77 -0.69
C PHE A 73 8.44 -6.64 -1.66
N PHE A 74 7.74 -6.00 -2.59
CA PHE A 74 6.98 -6.65 -3.65
C PHE A 74 7.42 -6.17 -5.02
N ASP A 75 7.31 -7.05 -6.01
CA ASP A 75 7.55 -6.67 -7.41
C ASP A 75 6.27 -6.03 -7.97
N PRO A 76 6.30 -4.79 -8.49
CA PRO A 76 5.11 -4.19 -9.11
C PRO A 76 4.65 -4.94 -10.37
N GLN A 77 5.46 -5.85 -10.92
CA GLN A 77 5.07 -6.74 -12.01
C GLN A 77 4.34 -8.00 -11.53
N GLU A 78 4.15 -8.22 -10.23
CA GLU A 78 3.28 -9.31 -9.80
C GLU A 78 1.89 -9.14 -10.43
N SER A 79 1.30 -10.28 -10.78
CA SER A 79 -0.02 -10.39 -11.40
C SER A 79 -1.08 -9.53 -10.69
N VAL A 80 -0.99 -9.42 -9.36
CA VAL A 80 -1.92 -8.63 -8.53
C VAL A 80 -1.76 -7.13 -8.78
N PHE A 81 -0.54 -6.60 -8.73
CA PHE A 81 -0.29 -5.17 -8.92
C PHE A 81 -0.46 -4.75 -10.38
N ALA A 82 -0.04 -5.59 -11.33
CA ALA A 82 -0.28 -5.37 -12.74
C ALA A 82 -1.79 -5.31 -13.04
N ARG A 83 -2.58 -6.21 -12.44
CA ARG A 83 -4.05 -6.18 -12.56
C ARG A 83 -4.63 -4.87 -12.01
N ILE A 84 -4.19 -4.40 -10.84
CA ILE A 84 -4.68 -3.15 -10.24
C ILE A 84 -4.23 -1.90 -11.02
N LEU A 85 -3.09 -1.98 -11.69
CA LEU A 85 -2.61 -0.90 -12.54
C LEU A 85 -3.41 -0.81 -13.84
N HIS A 86 -3.85 -1.95 -14.39
CA HIS A 86 -4.60 -2.03 -15.65
C HIS A 86 -6.12 -2.06 -15.48
N SER A 87 -6.62 -2.43 -14.30
CA SER A 87 -8.04 -2.52 -13.96
C SER A 87 -8.42 -1.39 -13.01
N GLU A 88 -9.73 -1.21 -12.80
CA GLU A 88 -10.19 -0.31 -11.77
C GLU A 88 -10.15 -0.89 -10.36
N ASP A 89 -9.82 -2.18 -10.24
CA ASP A 89 -9.74 -3.00 -9.02
C ASP A 89 -8.97 -2.35 -7.86
N ASP A 90 -9.40 -2.69 -6.64
CA ASP A 90 -8.79 -2.29 -5.39
C ASP A 90 -7.78 -3.35 -4.92
N LEU A 91 -6.78 -2.91 -4.15
CA LEU A 91 -5.88 -3.84 -3.47
C LEU A 91 -6.43 -4.16 -2.09
N ASP A 92 -6.72 -5.42 -1.84
CA ASP A 92 -6.93 -5.91 -0.50
C ASP A 92 -5.66 -6.57 0.03
N VAL A 93 -5.28 -6.18 1.25
CA VAL A 93 -4.11 -6.69 1.94
C VAL A 93 -4.58 -7.30 3.25
N SER A 94 -4.36 -8.60 3.37
CA SER A 94 -4.63 -9.33 4.60
C SER A 94 -3.33 -9.90 5.13
N ALA A 95 -3.09 -9.74 6.43
CA ALA A 95 -2.00 -10.42 7.10
C ALA A 95 -2.55 -11.43 8.08
N THR A 96 -1.87 -12.56 8.14
CA THR A 96 -2.05 -13.58 9.17
C THR A 96 -0.82 -13.56 10.07
N ALA A 97 -0.84 -14.32 11.17
CA ALA A 97 0.27 -14.36 12.12
C ALA A 97 1.64 -14.73 11.50
N THR A 98 1.66 -15.32 10.30
CA THR A 98 2.89 -15.78 9.65
C THR A 98 3.03 -15.38 8.18
N HIS A 99 1.98 -14.89 7.52
CA HIS A 99 1.99 -14.61 6.08
C HIS A 99 1.16 -13.39 5.74
N LEU A 100 1.69 -12.59 4.80
CA LEU A 100 0.97 -11.52 4.14
C LEU A 100 0.36 -12.03 2.83
N SER A 101 -0.88 -11.65 2.56
CA SER A 101 -1.63 -12.03 1.36
C SER A 101 -2.17 -10.78 0.67
N LEU A 102 -1.91 -10.71 -0.64
CA LEU A 102 -2.28 -9.60 -1.50
C LEU A 102 -3.24 -10.11 -2.56
N GLN A 103 -4.40 -9.48 -2.69
CA GLN A 103 -5.37 -9.84 -3.71
C GLN A 103 -5.98 -8.60 -4.36
N ALA A 104 -6.19 -8.68 -5.67
CA ALA A 104 -6.89 -7.65 -6.42
C ALA A 104 -8.37 -7.97 -6.33
N VAL A 105 -9.12 -7.11 -5.66
CA VAL A 105 -10.57 -7.25 -5.52
C VAL A 105 -11.26 -6.28 -6.47
N PRO A 106 -12.38 -6.68 -7.12
CA PRO A 106 -13.15 -5.75 -7.92
C PRO A 106 -13.55 -4.57 -7.06
N SER A 107 -13.27 -3.37 -7.53
CA SER A 107 -13.71 -2.15 -6.85
C SER A 107 -15.21 -2.19 -6.79
N THR A 108 -15.75 -2.33 -5.57
CA THR A 108 -17.18 -2.23 -5.41
C THR A 108 -17.52 -0.78 -5.68
N PRO A 109 -18.33 -0.47 -6.72
CA PRO A 109 -18.89 0.87 -6.80
C PRO A 109 -19.67 1.02 -5.51
N SER A 110 -19.24 1.93 -4.64
CA SER A 110 -20.06 2.35 -3.50
C SER A 110 -21.39 2.80 -4.11
N GLY A 111 -22.38 1.91 -4.05
CA GLY A 111 -23.69 2.16 -4.59
C GLY A 111 -24.33 3.24 -3.73
N ASN A 112 -24.46 4.42 -4.32
CA ASN A 112 -25.37 5.55 -4.03
C ASN A 112 -25.78 5.79 -2.58
#